data_AF-A0A9P6AGW2-F1
#
_entry.id   AF-A0A9P6AGW2-F1
#
_cell.length_a   1.000
_cell.length_b   1.000
_cell.length_c   1.000
_cell.angle_alpha   90.00
_cell.angle_beta   90.00
_cell.angle_gamma   90.00
#
_symmetry.space_group_name_H-M   'P 1'
#
loop_
_entity.id
_entity.type
_entity.pdbx_description
1 polymer ?
#
loop_
_entity_poly.entity_id
_entity_poly.type
_entity_poly.pdbx_seq_one_letter_code
_entity_poly.pdbx_strand_id
1 'polypeptide(L)'
;MRIVLWLPIVIRLVLSLLTRTFFAPDEFYQSLEPAHHAVFGYGYLTWEWVSSSPIRSFTYPALFVPFYHTLRLLCLDHTYTLMWAPKLLHGSFAALTDISTFLLAEKTIGPNYAFTALFLSLTSFYNVLVLLRHQQLIQDHVNGFCVVFLALGSVVAFHL
;
A
#
# COMPACT_ATOMS: atom_id res chain seq x y z
N MET A 1 -4.04 -14.38 18.65
CA MET A 1 -4.66 -13.43 17.68
C MET A 1 -4.05 -12.03 17.73
N ARG A 2 -4.01 -11.33 18.89
CA ARG A 2 -3.44 -9.96 18.96
C ARG A 2 -2.04 -9.82 18.36
N ILE A 3 -1.15 -10.77 18.64
CA ILE A 3 0.25 -10.70 18.16
C ILE A 3 0.36 -10.80 16.64
N VAL A 4 -0.54 -11.55 15.99
CA VAL A 4 -0.58 -11.72 14.53
C VAL A 4 -1.03 -10.44 13.82
N LEU A 5 -1.79 -9.58 14.51
CA LEU A 5 -2.18 -8.27 13.99
C LEU A 5 -1.08 -7.24 14.20
N TRP A 6 -0.52 -7.14 15.41
CA TRP A 6 0.44 -6.10 15.74
C TRP A 6 1.83 -6.34 15.16
N LEU A 7 2.29 -7.59 15.08
CA LEU A 7 3.65 -7.90 14.66
C LEU A 7 3.92 -7.46 13.20
N PRO A 8 3.09 -7.79 12.19
CA PRO A 8 3.32 -7.35 10.81
C PRO A 8 3.21 -5.84 10.67
N ILE A 9 2.27 -5.21 11.38
CA ILE A 9 2.11 -3.74 11.37
C ILE A 9 3.38 -3.05 11.83
N VAL A 10 3.91 -3.43 13.00
CA VAL A 10 5.12 -2.81 13.54
C VAL A 10 6.32 -3.08 12.63
N ILE A 11 6.52 -4.32 12.19
CA ILE A 11 7.63 -4.68 11.32
C ILE A 11 7.57 -3.90 10.00
N ARG A 12 6.44 -3.91 9.30
CA ARG A 12 6.31 -3.27 7.99
C ARG A 12 6.36 -1.75 8.08
N LEU A 13 5.79 -1.14 9.12
CA LEU A 13 5.93 0.31 9.33
C LEU A 13 7.37 0.70 9.59
N VAL A 14 8.06 0.00 10.52
CA VAL A 14 9.47 0.29 10.81
C VAL A 14 10.33 0.12 9.56
N LEU A 15 10.16 -0.97 8.81
CA LEU A 15 10.92 -1.21 7.58
C LEU A 15 10.60 -0.17 6.50
N SER A 16 9.34 0.25 6.34
CA SER A 16 8.95 1.30 5.39
C SER A 16 9.63 2.63 5.72
N LEU A 17 9.70 2.97 7.01
CA LEU A 17 10.33 4.20 7.47
C LEU A 17 11.87 4.16 7.33
N LEU A 18 12.48 3.00 7.58
CA LEU A 18 13.93 2.81 7.41
C LEU A 18 14.35 2.85 5.94
N THR A 19 13.46 2.48 5.03
CA THR A 19 13.74 2.45 3.60
C THR A 19 13.83 3.87 3.05
N ARG A 20 15.03 4.26 2.60
CA ARG A 20 15.30 5.59 2.02
C ARG A 20 15.21 5.62 0.49
N THR A 21 15.16 4.46 -0.16
CA THR A 21 15.25 4.34 -1.61
C THR A 21 13.88 4.09 -2.23
N PHE A 22 13.65 4.67 -3.40
CA PHE A 22 12.52 4.33 -4.26
C PHE A 22 12.87 3.12 -5.13
N PHE A 23 11.87 2.34 -5.55
CA PHE A 23 12.12 1.22 -6.47
C PHE A 23 12.30 1.73 -7.89
N ALA A 24 11.36 2.55 -8.35
CA ALA A 24 11.38 3.14 -9.68
C ALA A 24 10.97 4.63 -9.60
N PRO A 25 11.74 5.55 -10.21
CA PRO A 25 11.47 6.99 -10.11
C PRO A 25 10.22 7.44 -10.88
N ASP A 26 9.77 6.66 -11.87
CA ASP A 26 8.56 6.91 -12.65
C ASP A 26 7.29 6.75 -11.82
N GLU A 27 7.26 5.83 -10.85
CA GLU A 27 6.12 5.66 -9.93
C GLU A 27 5.79 6.94 -9.17
N PHE A 28 6.83 7.70 -8.78
CA PHE A 28 6.67 8.98 -8.10
C PHE A 28 5.90 9.98 -8.97
N TYR A 29 6.34 10.15 -10.23
CA TYR A 29 5.73 11.09 -11.19
C TYR A 29 4.39 10.61 -11.75
N GLN A 30 4.07 9.32 -11.62
CA GLN A 30 2.77 8.76 -11.98
C GLN A 30 1.74 8.78 -10.85
N SER A 31 2.13 9.00 -9.59
CA SER A 31 1.22 8.85 -8.45
C SER A 31 1.29 9.99 -7.43
N LEU A 32 2.45 10.21 -6.82
CA LEU A 32 2.63 11.18 -5.75
C LEU A 32 2.63 12.61 -6.26
N GLU A 33 3.32 12.87 -7.36
CA GLU A 33 3.43 14.23 -7.92
C GLU A 33 2.07 14.74 -8.45
N PRO A 34 1.28 13.95 -9.21
CA PRO A 34 -0.06 14.39 -9.62
C PRO A 34 -1.02 14.60 -8.44
N ALA A 35 -0.92 13.76 -7.40
CA ALA A 35 -1.72 13.91 -6.19
C ALA A 35 -1.33 15.17 -5.38
N HIS A 36 -0.03 15.45 -5.29
CA HIS A 36 0.49 16.67 -4.69
C HIS A 36 0.02 17.91 -5.47
N HIS A 37 0.15 17.91 -6.80
CA HIS A 37 -0.32 19.00 -7.65
C HIS A 37 -1.83 19.25 -7.49
N ALA A 38 -2.64 18.19 -7.34
CA ALA A 38 -4.08 18.32 -7.11
C ALA A 38 -4.44 18.99 -5.77
N VAL A 39 -3.62 18.80 -4.72
CA VAL A 39 -3.87 19.37 -3.38
C VAL A 39 -3.26 20.74 -3.20
N PHE A 40 -2.04 20.95 -3.67
CA PHE A 40 -1.25 22.16 -3.41
C PHE A 40 -1.24 23.13 -4.60
N GLY A 41 -1.59 22.67 -5.80
CA GLY A 41 -1.64 23.50 -7.01
C GLY A 41 -0.26 23.82 -7.62
N TYR A 42 0.80 23.16 -7.17
CA TYR A 42 2.15 23.28 -7.73
C TYR A 42 2.83 21.91 -7.84
N GLY A 43 3.86 21.83 -8.69
CA GLY A 43 4.59 20.60 -8.99
C GLY A 43 4.79 20.41 -10.49
N TYR A 44 5.49 19.36 -10.88
CA TYR A 44 5.76 19.02 -12.27
C TYR A 44 4.86 17.88 -12.75
N LEU A 45 3.91 18.19 -13.65
CA LEU A 45 3.11 17.19 -14.33
C LEU A 45 3.81 16.74 -15.62
N THR A 46 3.94 15.43 -15.80
CA THR A 46 4.48 14.86 -17.04
C THR A 46 3.49 15.03 -18.21
N TRP A 47 3.99 14.86 -19.43
CA TRP A 47 3.20 14.98 -20.66
C TRP A 47 1.95 14.06 -20.69
N GLU A 48 1.98 12.94 -19.96
CA GLU A 48 0.87 11.99 -19.83
C GLU A 48 -0.38 12.61 -19.18
N TRP A 49 -0.20 13.62 -18.33
CA TRP A 49 -1.26 14.32 -17.59
C TRP A 49 -1.71 15.62 -18.25
N VAL A 50 -0.82 16.28 -18.99
CA VAL A 50 -1.07 17.61 -19.58
C VAL A 50 -1.66 17.52 -21.00
N SER A 51 -1.57 16.35 -21.65
CA SER A 51 -2.15 16.12 -22.97
C SER A 51 -3.66 16.33 -22.98
N SER A 52 -4.21 16.78 -24.12
CA SER A 52 -5.65 17.08 -24.30
C SER A 52 -6.58 15.90 -23.97
N SER A 53 -6.05 14.68 -24.08
CA SER A 53 -6.67 13.45 -23.61
C SER A 53 -5.66 12.73 -22.70
N PRO A 54 -5.84 12.75 -21.36
CA PRO A 54 -4.95 12.05 -20.44
C PRO A 54 -4.96 10.56 -20.74
N ILE A 55 -3.77 9.96 -20.86
CA ILE A 55 -3.64 8.51 -21.14
C ILE A 55 -3.86 7.68 -19.87
N ARG A 56 -3.60 8.29 -18.70
CA ARG A 56 -3.68 7.64 -17.39
C ARG A 56 -4.95 8.05 -16.65
N SER A 57 -5.58 7.09 -16.01
CA SER A 57 -6.69 7.32 -15.08
C SER A 57 -6.19 8.00 -13.80
N PHE A 58 -6.85 9.05 -13.36
CA PHE A 58 -6.53 9.75 -12.10
C PHE A 58 -6.93 8.96 -10.84
N THR A 59 -7.53 7.78 -10.98
CA THR A 59 -8.03 6.95 -9.87
C THR A 59 -6.93 6.58 -8.87
N TYR A 60 -5.73 6.25 -9.36
CA TYR A 60 -4.64 5.83 -8.49
C TYR A 60 -4.00 7.00 -7.71
N PRO A 61 -3.62 8.13 -8.35
CA PRO A 61 -3.21 9.34 -7.63
C PRO A 61 -4.25 9.84 -6.62
N ALA A 62 -5.55 9.71 -6.94
CA ALA A 62 -6.63 10.17 -6.07
C ALA A 62 -6.63 9.50 -4.69
N LEU A 63 -6.04 8.30 -4.54
CA LEU A 63 -5.90 7.64 -3.24
C LEU A 63 -4.99 8.41 -2.26
N PHE A 64 -4.02 9.17 -2.78
CA PHE A 64 -3.07 9.95 -1.98
C PHE A 64 -3.55 11.37 -1.66
N VAL A 65 -4.48 11.90 -2.47
CA VAL A 65 -5.10 13.23 -2.29
C VAL A 65 -5.65 13.46 -0.88
N PRO A 66 -6.48 12.58 -0.28
CA PRO A 66 -7.00 12.82 1.06
C PRO A 66 -5.90 12.93 2.13
N PHE A 67 -4.81 12.17 1.98
CA PHE A 67 -3.68 12.22 2.93
C PHE A 67 -2.90 13.52 2.83
N TYR A 68 -2.65 14.01 1.62
CA TYR A 68 -2.05 15.33 1.45
C TYR A 68 -2.98 16.45 1.90
N HIS A 69 -4.29 16.29 1.71
CA HIS A 69 -5.27 17.27 2.18
C HIS A 69 -5.31 17.35 3.70
N THR A 70 -5.31 16.22 4.42
CA THR A 70 -5.24 16.23 5.90
C THR A 70 -3.95 16.83 6.42
N LEU A 71 -2.81 16.57 5.77
CA LEU A 71 -1.53 17.19 6.10
C LEU A 71 -1.56 18.71 5.91
N ARG A 72 -2.19 19.17 4.81
CA ARG A 72 -2.39 20.60 4.55
C ARG A 72 -3.26 21.25 5.61
N LEU A 73 -4.35 20.59 6.04
CA LEU A 73 -5.23 21.09 7.10
C LEU A 73 -4.52 21.19 8.46
N LEU A 74 -3.59 20.29 8.74
CA LEU A 74 -2.79 20.29 9.97
C LEU A 74 -1.59 21.25 9.90
N CYS A 75 -1.41 22.00 8.80
CA CYS A 75 -0.25 22.85 8.54
C CYS A 75 1.09 22.10 8.71
N LEU A 76 1.11 20.81 8.32
CA LEU A 76 2.29 19.94 8.34
C LEU A 76 2.83 19.75 6.92
N ASP A 77 2.94 20.84 6.16
CA ASP A 77 3.41 20.91 4.78
C ASP A 77 4.94 20.89 4.61
N HIS A 78 5.67 20.55 5.68
CA HIS A 78 7.11 20.31 5.60
C HIS A 78 7.44 19.15 4.64
N THR A 79 8.50 19.32 3.84
CA THR A 79 8.96 18.34 2.84
C THR A 79 9.16 16.95 3.41
N TYR A 80 9.66 16.86 4.66
CA TYR A 80 9.83 15.58 5.33
C TYR A 80 8.50 14.88 5.57
N THR A 81 7.48 15.58 6.05
CA THR A 81 6.17 15.00 6.35
C THR A 81 5.49 14.48 5.08
N LEU A 82 5.61 15.22 3.97
CA LEU A 82 5.11 14.79 2.66
C LEU A 82 5.82 13.52 2.15
N MET A 83 7.11 13.34 2.46
CA MET A 83 7.83 12.10 2.13
C MET A 83 7.45 10.93 3.04
N TRP A 84 7.14 11.17 4.31
CA TRP A 84 6.78 10.12 5.26
C TRP A 84 5.36 9.58 5.07
N ALA A 85 4.42 10.44 4.63
CA ALA A 85 3.02 10.08 4.44
C ALA A 85 2.79 8.87 3.50
N PRO A 86 3.33 8.85 2.27
CA PRO A 86 3.18 7.68 1.39
C PRO A 86 3.89 6.44 1.97
N LYS A 87 5.00 6.60 2.70
CA LYS A 87 5.68 5.46 3.36
C LYS A 87 4.82 4.81 4.44
N LEU A 88 4.15 5.62 5.26
CA LEU A 88 3.22 5.12 6.27
C LEU A 88 2.04 4.37 5.62
N LEU A 89 1.53 4.88 4.50
CA LEU A 89 0.50 4.19 3.72
C LEU A 89 1.00 2.85 3.19
N HIS A 90 2.16 2.82 2.55
CA HIS A 90 2.73 1.60 2.00
C HIS A 90 2.98 0.56 3.09
N GLY A 91 3.54 0.97 4.23
CA GLY A 91 3.77 0.09 5.37
C GLY A 91 2.46 -0.49 5.94
N SER A 92 1.40 0.32 5.98
CA SER A 92 0.07 -0.11 6.40
C SER A 92 -0.54 -1.14 5.44
N PHE A 93 -0.48 -0.89 4.13
CA PHE A 93 -0.96 -1.84 3.12
C PHE A 93 -0.15 -3.13 3.11
N ALA A 94 1.18 -3.05 3.21
CA ALA A 94 2.05 -4.22 3.32
C ALA A 94 1.68 -5.11 4.52
N ALA A 95 1.42 -4.50 5.69
CA ALA A 95 0.98 -5.22 6.87
C ALA A 95 -0.40 -5.86 6.69
N LEU A 96 -1.33 -5.16 6.02
CA LEU A 96 -2.66 -5.67 5.73
C LEU A 96 -2.60 -6.90 4.82
N THR A 97 -1.70 -6.89 3.83
CA THR A 97 -1.43 -8.04 2.95
C THR A 97 -0.89 -9.23 3.75
N ASP A 98 0.03 -9.03 4.69
CA ASP A 98 0.54 -10.12 5.54
C ASP A 98 -0.56 -10.72 6.43
N ILE A 99 -1.39 -9.88 7.05
CA ILE A 99 -2.51 -10.31 7.89
C ILE A 99 -3.50 -11.13 7.05
N SER A 100 -3.81 -10.68 5.84
CA SER A 100 -4.75 -11.38 4.97
C SER A 100 -4.18 -12.68 4.43
N THR A 101 -2.86 -12.73 4.20
CA THR A 101 -2.15 -13.96 3.87
C THR A 101 -2.24 -14.97 5.02
N PHE A 102 -2.09 -14.52 6.26
CA PHE A 102 -2.27 -15.37 7.44
C PHE A 102 -3.71 -15.92 7.53
N LEU A 103 -4.71 -15.05 7.41
CA LEU A 103 -6.13 -15.45 7.49
C LEU A 103 -6.50 -16.42 6.36
N LEU A 104 -5.98 -16.19 5.16
CA LEU A 104 -6.18 -17.06 4.01
C LEU A 104 -5.52 -18.43 4.25
N ALA A 105 -4.29 -18.48 4.76
CA ALA A 105 -3.58 -19.71 5.07
C ALA A 105 -4.28 -20.52 6.17
N GLU A 106 -4.78 -19.84 7.21
CA GLU A 106 -5.57 -20.47 8.29
C GLU A 106 -6.83 -21.13 7.74
N LYS A 107 -7.54 -20.45 6.82
CA LYS A 107 -8.77 -20.96 6.22
C LYS A 107 -8.55 -22.10 5.21
N THR A 108 -7.45 -22.07 4.46
CA THR A 108 -7.21 -23.00 3.34
C THR A 108 -6.39 -24.23 3.72
N ILE A 109 -5.34 -24.07 4.53
CA ILE A 109 -4.37 -25.12 4.88
C ILE A 109 -4.57 -25.56 6.34
N GLY A 110 -5.08 -24.67 7.19
CA GLY A 110 -5.36 -24.93 8.60
C GLY A 110 -4.47 -24.11 9.55
N PRO A 111 -4.85 -24.05 10.84
CA PRO A 111 -4.24 -23.13 11.81
C PRO A 111 -2.77 -23.42 12.11
N ASN A 112 -2.34 -24.68 11.98
CA ASN A 112 -0.96 -25.08 12.27
C ASN A 112 0.05 -24.52 11.25
N TYR A 113 -0.39 -24.25 10.01
CA TYR A 113 0.48 -23.80 8.92
C TYR A 113 0.41 -22.29 8.69
N ALA A 114 -0.60 -21.61 9.24
CA ALA A 114 -0.80 -20.17 9.08
C ALA A 114 0.40 -19.35 9.61
N PHE A 115 0.97 -19.75 10.74
CA PHE A 115 2.16 -19.10 11.30
C PHE A 115 3.39 -19.28 10.41
N THR A 116 3.57 -20.45 9.80
CA THR A 116 4.65 -20.71 8.86
C THR A 116 4.51 -19.85 7.60
N ALA A 117 3.29 -19.72 7.08
CA ALA A 117 3.01 -18.85 5.93
C ALA A 117 3.32 -17.37 6.25
N LEU A 118 2.93 -16.89 7.43
CA LEU A 118 3.25 -15.53 7.87
C LEU A 118 4.76 -15.32 8.03
N PHE A 119 5.44 -16.27 8.67
CA PHE A 119 6.89 -16.24 8.82
C PHE A 119 7.60 -16.18 7.46
N LEU A 120 7.15 -16.98 6.50
CA LEU A 120 7.68 -16.99 5.13
C LEU A 120 7.42 -15.65 4.42
N SER A 121 6.24 -15.04 4.59
CA SER A 121 5.92 -13.74 4.01
C SER A 121 6.79 -12.60 4.58
N LEU A 122 7.03 -12.63 5.90
CA LEU A 122 7.84 -11.63 6.59
C LEU A 122 9.34 -11.76 6.26
N THR A 123 9.83 -12.98 6.08
CA THR A 123 11.25 -13.27 5.80
C THR A 123 11.61 -13.28 4.33
N SER A 124 10.61 -13.37 3.44
CA SER A 124 10.83 -13.30 1.99
C SER A 124 11.41 -11.94 1.59
N PHE A 125 12.63 -11.95 1.06
CA PHE A 125 13.30 -10.75 0.53
C PHE A 125 12.45 -10.04 -0.53
N TYR A 126 11.76 -10.80 -1.37
CA TYR A 126 10.90 -10.26 -2.40
C TYR A 126 9.74 -9.45 -1.78
N ASN A 127 9.03 -10.01 -0.80
CA ASN A 127 7.92 -9.31 -0.14
C ASN A 127 8.40 -8.08 0.62
N VAL A 128 9.55 -8.16 1.30
CA VAL A 128 10.14 -6.99 1.99
C VAL A 128 10.49 -5.87 1.02
N LEU A 129 11.16 -6.17 -0.08
CA LEU A 129 11.60 -5.13 -1.01
C LEU A 129 10.44 -4.56 -1.83
N VAL A 130 9.53 -5.40 -2.30
CA VAL A 130 8.46 -4.97 -3.21
C VAL A 130 7.33 -4.26 -2.48
N LEU A 131 6.81 -4.83 -1.37
CA LEU A 131 5.65 -4.26 -0.67
C LEU A 131 5.93 -2.89 -0.05
N LEU A 132 7.19 -2.59 0.28
CA LEU A 132 7.58 -1.34 0.92
C LEU A 132 8.01 -0.26 -0.07
N ARG A 133 8.36 -0.64 -1.31
CA ARG A 133 8.99 0.27 -2.29
C ARG A 133 8.18 0.49 -3.55
N HIS A 134 7.32 -0.46 -3.94
CA HIS A 134 6.56 -0.41 -5.18
C HIS A 134 5.17 0.15 -4.92
N GLN A 135 4.96 1.42 -5.26
CA GLN A 135 3.70 2.13 -5.03
C GLN A 135 2.59 1.55 -5.91
N GLN A 136 2.87 1.34 -7.20
CA GLN A 136 1.85 0.91 -8.17
C GLN A 136 1.23 -0.45 -7.84
N LEU A 137 1.93 -1.30 -7.07
CA LEU A 137 1.45 -2.63 -6.69
C LEU A 137 0.37 -2.55 -5.62
N ILE A 138 0.17 -1.40 -4.98
CA ILE A 138 -0.94 -1.15 -4.05
C ILE A 138 -2.26 -1.12 -4.81
N GLN A 139 -2.29 -0.61 -6.04
CA GLN A 139 -3.48 -0.69 -6.90
C GLN A 139 -3.83 -2.15 -7.23
N ASP A 140 -2.81 -2.95 -7.57
CA ASP A 140 -2.99 -4.38 -7.88
C ASP A 140 -3.31 -5.20 -6.62
N HIS A 141 -2.72 -4.85 -5.47
CA HIS A 141 -3.03 -5.46 -4.19
C HIS A 141 -4.39 -5.06 -3.66
N VAL A 142 -4.89 -3.83 -3.86
CA VAL A 142 -6.27 -3.46 -3.50
C VAL A 142 -7.27 -4.27 -4.34
N ASN A 143 -6.99 -4.45 -5.63
CA ASN A 143 -7.77 -5.32 -6.49
C ASN A 143 -7.67 -6.79 -6.06
N GLY A 144 -6.46 -7.27 -5.75
CA GLY A 144 -6.22 -8.61 -5.20
C GLY A 144 -6.84 -8.81 -3.80
N PHE A 145 -6.89 -7.77 -2.98
CA PHE A 145 -7.53 -7.76 -1.67
C PHE A 145 -9.03 -7.89 -1.82
N CYS A 146 -9.63 -7.18 -2.79
CA CYS A 146 -11.03 -7.33 -3.16
C CYS A 146 -11.32 -8.76 -3.61
N VAL A 147 -10.43 -9.37 -4.41
CA VAL A 147 -10.53 -10.79 -4.80
C VAL A 147 -10.38 -11.74 -3.61
N VAL A 148 -9.46 -11.51 -2.68
CA VAL A 148 -9.29 -12.31 -1.45
C VAL A 148 -10.48 -12.15 -0.52
N PHE A 149 -11.04 -10.95 -0.39
CA PHE A 149 -12.24 -10.68 0.41
C PHE A 149 -13.49 -11.31 -0.22
N LEU A 150 -13.62 -11.25 -1.55
CA LEU A 150 -14.66 -11.93 -2.30
C LEU A 150 -14.51 -13.46 -2.23
N ALA A 151 -13.29 -13.99 -2.28
CA ALA A 151 -13.00 -15.41 -2.08
C ALA A 151 -13.28 -15.85 -0.63
N LEU A 152 -12.95 -15.02 0.35
CA LEU A 152 -13.29 -15.25 1.75
C LEU A 152 -14.81 -15.25 1.95
N GLY A 153 -15.54 -14.33 1.32
CA GLY A 153 -17.00 -14.22 1.37
C GLY A 153 -17.74 -15.35 0.64
N SER A 154 -17.24 -15.80 -0.52
CA SER A 154 -17.85 -16.90 -1.28
C SER A 154 -17.63 -18.28 -0.64
N VAL A 155 -16.56 -18.49 0.13
CA VAL A 155 -16.39 -19.72 0.91
C VAL A 155 -17.27 -19.73 2.18
N VAL A 156 -17.65 -18.56 2.74
CA VAL A 156 -18.64 -18.52 3.84
C VAL A 156 -20.03 -18.96 3.35
N ALA A 157 -20.38 -18.69 2.09
CA ALA A 157 -21.64 -19.14 1.50
C ALA A 157 -21.73 -20.66 1.28
N PHE A 158 -20.62 -21.40 1.33
CA PHE A 158 -20.60 -22.86 1.17
C PHE A 158 -20.67 -23.65 2.48
N HIS A 159 -20.65 -22.96 3.63
CA HIS A 159 -20.69 -23.58 4.96
C HIS A 159 -21.85 -23.07 5.84
N LEU A 160 -22.87 -22.46 5.23
CA LEU A 160 -24.17 -22.17 5.84
C LEU A 160 -25.26 -23.00 5.15
#